data_AF-A0A087GT76-F1
#
_entry.id   AF-A0A087GT76-F1
#
_cell.length_a   1.000
_cell.length_b   1.000
_cell.length_c   1.000
_cell.angle_alpha   90.00
_cell.angle_beta   90.00
_cell.angle_gamma   90.00
#
_symmetry.space_group_name_H-M   'P 1'
#
loop_
_entity.id
_entity.type
_entity.pdbx_description
1 polymer ?
#
loop_
_entity_poly.entity_id
_entity_poly.type
_entity_poly.pdbx_seq_one_letter_code
_entity_poly.pdbx_strand_id
1 'polypeptide(L)'
;MASWNSIPLEISYEIAGWIAFASWSISFYLQVILNFRRKCVVGLSFDFVVLNLTKHSSYMIYNVCLYFSPFIQKQYFDTYGDKEMIPVAANDVAFSIHAVVMTALLLFQIFIYERGAQKVSRIAAGIVVVVWTFAAICFFIALPTQSWLWLISILNSIQVFMTCVKYIPQAKLNFTRKSTDGWSIENTLLDFTGGVTNYLQMVIQSIDQNSWVNFYGNIGKTLLSLISIFFDITFMCQHYVLYPEKKASKALETDKESNEPLIDSSYEHI
;
A
#
# COMPACT_ATOMS: atom_id res chain seq x y z
N MET A 1 24.70 -14.07 -15.62
CA MET A 1 23.51 -13.84 -14.77
C MET A 1 23.33 -15.06 -13.92
N ALA A 2 23.22 -14.88 -12.62
CA ALA A 2 22.89 -15.98 -11.73
C ALA A 2 21.48 -16.51 -12.02
N SER A 3 21.35 -17.83 -11.95
CA SER A 3 20.10 -18.57 -12.09
C SER A 3 19.76 -19.21 -10.76
N TRP A 4 18.51 -19.63 -10.61
CA TRP A 4 18.06 -20.41 -9.47
C TRP A 4 18.88 -21.69 -9.29
N ASN A 5 19.29 -21.97 -8.05
CA ASN A 5 19.97 -23.21 -7.69
C ASN A 5 18.96 -24.33 -7.37
N SER A 6 17.76 -23.97 -6.94
CA SER A 6 16.70 -24.89 -6.52
C SER A 6 15.35 -24.56 -7.15
N ILE A 7 14.85 -25.47 -8.01
CA ILE A 7 13.53 -25.34 -8.64
C ILE A 7 12.39 -25.20 -7.61
N PRO A 8 12.35 -25.96 -6.49
CA PRO A 8 11.34 -25.75 -5.45
C PRO A 8 11.36 -24.34 -4.84
N LEU A 9 12.54 -23.74 -4.68
CA LEU A 9 12.66 -22.36 -4.16
C LEU A 9 12.20 -21.34 -5.19
N GLU A 10 12.55 -21.52 -6.46
CA GLU A 10 12.03 -20.69 -7.56
C GLU A 10 10.51 -20.69 -7.62
N ILE A 11 9.86 -21.86 -7.56
CA ILE A 11 8.40 -21.97 -7.55
C ILE A 11 7.81 -21.28 -6.31
N SER A 12 8.41 -21.50 -5.14
CA SER A 12 7.94 -20.90 -3.88
C SER A 12 8.05 -19.37 -3.90
N TYR A 13 9.12 -18.84 -4.51
CA TYR A 13 9.35 -17.42 -4.73
C TYR A 13 8.26 -16.80 -5.60
N GLU A 14 7.95 -17.43 -6.74
CA GLU A 14 6.89 -16.96 -7.64
C GLU A 14 5.52 -16.99 -6.94
N ILE A 15 5.19 -18.08 -6.25
CA ILE A 15 3.92 -18.20 -5.52
C ILE A 15 3.80 -17.09 -4.46
N ALA A 16 4.84 -16.88 -3.65
CA ALA A 16 4.83 -15.82 -2.63
C ALA A 16 4.64 -14.43 -3.26
N GLY A 17 5.34 -14.16 -4.36
CA GLY A 17 5.22 -12.89 -5.09
C GLY A 17 3.83 -12.64 -5.67
N TRP A 18 3.20 -13.66 -6.25
CA TRP A 18 1.86 -13.54 -6.82
C TRP A 18 0.75 -13.48 -5.77
N ILE A 19 0.94 -14.13 -4.61
CA ILE A 19 0.05 -13.91 -3.45
C ILE A 19 0.13 -12.45 -3.00
N ALA A 20 1.35 -11.90 -2.87
CA ALA A 20 1.52 -10.50 -2.50
C ALA A 20 0.83 -9.54 -3.47
N PHE A 21 1.02 -9.76 -4.77
CA PHE A 21 0.33 -9.04 -5.83
C PHE A 21 -1.19 -9.11 -5.66
N ALA A 22 -1.75 -10.31 -5.49
CA ALA A 22 -3.20 -10.51 -5.41
C ALA A 22 -3.79 -9.85 -4.15
N SER A 23 -3.17 -10.07 -2.98
CA SER A 23 -3.62 -9.50 -1.70
C SER A 23 -3.68 -7.97 -1.76
N TRP A 24 -2.62 -7.32 -2.22
CA TRP A 24 -2.62 -5.87 -2.33
C TRP A 24 -3.55 -5.36 -3.44
N SER A 25 -3.64 -6.04 -4.57
CA SER A 25 -4.48 -5.61 -5.71
C SER A 25 -5.96 -5.58 -5.34
N ILE A 26 -6.46 -6.62 -4.66
CA ILE A 26 -7.88 -6.71 -4.25
C ILE A 26 -8.32 -5.48 -3.44
N SER A 27 -7.45 -4.96 -2.57
CA SER A 27 -7.76 -3.80 -1.73
C SER A 27 -8.13 -2.54 -2.53
N PHE A 28 -7.53 -2.33 -3.71
CA PHE A 28 -7.80 -1.17 -4.56
C PHE A 28 -9.21 -1.21 -5.16
N TYR A 29 -9.68 -2.40 -5.55
CA TYR A 29 -10.97 -2.54 -6.23
C TYR A 29 -12.14 -2.18 -5.32
N LEU A 30 -12.04 -2.46 -4.01
CA LEU A 30 -13.10 -2.16 -3.06
C LEU A 30 -13.49 -0.67 -3.10
N GLN A 31 -12.50 0.22 -3.03
CA GLN A 31 -12.74 1.67 -3.06
C GLN A 31 -13.24 2.14 -4.43
N VAL A 32 -12.64 1.65 -5.52
CA VAL A 32 -13.02 2.04 -6.89
C VAL A 32 -14.47 1.67 -7.18
N ILE A 33 -14.89 0.45 -6.79
CA ILE A 33 -16.26 -0.04 -6.98
C ILE A 33 -17.24 0.74 -6.11
N LEU A 34 -16.89 1.02 -4.85
CA LEU A 34 -17.73 1.79 -3.94
C LEU A 34 -18.03 3.19 -4.49
N ASN A 35 -17.00 3.90 -4.93
CA ASN A 35 -17.12 5.23 -5.55
C ASN A 35 -17.99 5.16 -6.82
N PHE A 36 -17.79 4.14 -7.65
CA PHE A 36 -18.56 3.95 -8.87
C PHE A 36 -20.06 3.72 -8.59
N ARG A 37 -20.39 2.90 -7.59
CA ARG A 37 -21.77 2.62 -7.19
C ARG A 37 -22.46 3.83 -6.58
N ARG A 38 -21.76 4.56 -5.71
CA ARG A 38 -22.31 5.74 -5.02
C ARG A 38 -22.31 7.01 -5.88
N LYS A 39 -21.52 7.04 -6.96
CA LYS A 39 -21.25 8.25 -7.77
C LYS A 39 -20.81 9.45 -6.92
N CYS A 40 -20.12 9.15 -5.83
CA CYS A 40 -19.76 10.09 -4.78
C CYS A 40 -18.44 9.62 -4.16
N VAL A 41 -17.50 10.56 -3.98
CA VAL A 41 -16.20 10.33 -3.33
C VAL A 41 -16.14 10.94 -1.93
N VAL A 42 -17.28 11.39 -1.38
CA VAL A 42 -17.33 11.94 -0.03
C VAL A 42 -16.90 10.87 0.99
N GLY A 43 -15.89 11.21 1.79
CA GLY A 43 -15.25 10.32 2.76
C GLY A 43 -13.92 9.73 2.29
N LEU A 44 -13.61 9.80 1.00
CA LEU A 44 -12.27 9.46 0.49
C LEU A 44 -11.33 10.64 0.73
N SER A 45 -10.17 10.39 1.35
CA SER A 45 -9.16 11.42 1.55
C SER A 45 -8.42 11.72 0.25
N PHE A 46 -8.52 12.96 -0.26
CA PHE A 46 -7.83 13.34 -1.51
C PHE A 46 -6.32 13.40 -1.32
N ASP A 47 -5.88 13.78 -0.13
CA ASP A 47 -4.48 13.72 0.28
C ASP A 47 -3.95 12.29 0.16
N PHE A 48 -4.71 11.32 0.67
CA PHE A 48 -4.34 9.90 0.59
C PHE A 48 -4.16 9.45 -0.86
N VAL A 49 -5.08 9.80 -1.75
CA VAL A 49 -4.98 9.38 -3.16
C VAL A 49 -3.78 10.02 -3.85
N VAL A 50 -3.54 11.33 -3.65
CA VAL A 50 -2.43 12.07 -4.27
C VAL A 50 -1.06 11.60 -3.74
N LEU A 51 -0.94 11.36 -2.44
CA LEU A 51 0.28 10.84 -1.82
C LEU A 51 0.56 9.39 -2.27
N ASN A 52 -0.48 8.54 -2.38
CA ASN A 52 -0.32 7.18 -2.92
C ASN A 52 0.06 7.19 -4.40
N LEU A 53 -0.44 8.12 -5.21
CA LEU A 53 -0.02 8.21 -6.61
C LEU A 53 1.49 8.48 -6.69
N THR A 54 2.00 9.39 -5.86
CA THR A 54 3.43 9.69 -5.79
C THR A 54 4.24 8.47 -5.35
N LYS A 55 3.82 7.79 -4.28
CA LYS A 55 4.44 6.54 -3.80
C LYS A 55 4.50 5.48 -4.89
N HIS A 56 3.35 5.15 -5.49
CA HIS A 56 3.26 4.06 -6.46
C HIS A 56 4.00 4.39 -7.75
N SER A 57 3.99 5.66 -8.18
CA SER A 57 4.74 6.08 -9.37
C SER A 57 6.24 5.94 -9.17
N SER A 58 6.79 6.36 -8.02
CA SER A 58 8.23 6.23 -7.77
C SER A 58 8.65 4.76 -7.61
N TYR A 59 7.80 3.93 -7.01
CA TYR A 59 8.03 2.47 -6.94
C TYR A 59 7.95 1.79 -8.32
N MET A 60 6.98 2.18 -9.15
CA MET A 60 6.83 1.69 -10.53
C MET A 60 8.06 2.04 -11.37
N ILE A 61 8.56 3.28 -11.31
CA ILE A 61 9.76 3.67 -12.05
C ILE A 61 10.94 2.79 -11.64
N TYR A 62 11.16 2.56 -10.33
CA TYR A 62 12.22 1.67 -9.87
C TYR A 62 12.08 0.24 -10.44
N ASN A 63 10.91 -0.39 -10.27
CA ASN A 63 10.71 -1.77 -10.69
C ASN A 63 10.82 -1.92 -12.20
N VAL A 64 10.13 -1.06 -12.97
CA VAL A 64 10.14 -1.12 -14.44
C VAL A 64 11.54 -0.89 -14.99
N CYS A 65 12.25 0.14 -14.49
CA CYS A 65 13.58 0.46 -14.98
C CYS A 65 14.60 -0.63 -14.64
N LEU A 66 14.62 -1.14 -13.40
CA LEU A 66 15.56 -2.19 -13.01
C LEU A 66 15.23 -3.55 -13.66
N TYR A 67 13.95 -3.85 -13.88
CA TYR A 67 13.52 -5.10 -14.50
C TYR A 67 13.78 -5.15 -16.02
N PHE A 68 13.56 -4.04 -16.74
CA PHE A 68 13.63 -4.05 -18.21
C PHE A 68 14.91 -3.45 -18.81
N SER A 69 15.63 -2.57 -18.11
CA SER A 69 16.78 -1.87 -18.71
C SER A 69 18.08 -2.66 -18.52
N PRO A 70 18.68 -3.22 -19.59
CA PRO A 70 19.96 -3.93 -19.48
C PRO A 70 21.08 -3.02 -19.00
N PHE A 71 20.99 -1.72 -19.30
CA PHE A 71 21.98 -0.73 -18.86
C PHE A 71 21.97 -0.58 -17.33
N ILE A 72 20.79 -0.48 -16.73
CA ILE A 72 20.65 -0.35 -15.26
C ILE A 72 21.01 -1.67 -14.57
N GLN A 73 20.61 -2.81 -15.15
CA GLN A 73 21.01 -4.12 -14.65
C GLN A 73 22.53 -4.29 -14.66
N LYS A 74 23.21 -3.82 -15.70
CA LYS A 74 24.67 -3.79 -15.73
C LYS A 74 25.24 -2.98 -14.57
N GLN A 75 24.75 -1.77 -14.32
CA GLN A 75 25.18 -0.96 -13.17
C GLN A 75 24.93 -1.68 -11.83
N TYR A 76 23.84 -2.45 -11.73
CA TYR A 76 23.54 -3.25 -10.55
C TYR A 76 24.60 -4.34 -10.35
N PHE A 77 24.93 -5.11 -11.40
CA PHE A 77 25.97 -6.12 -11.32
C PHE A 77 27.36 -5.53 -11.07
N ASP A 78 27.68 -4.37 -11.63
CA ASP A 78 28.92 -3.64 -11.35
C ASP A 78 29.02 -3.23 -9.86
N THR A 79 27.86 -2.99 -9.20
CA THR A 79 27.79 -2.56 -7.80
C THR A 79 27.78 -3.73 -6.81
N TYR A 80 27.03 -4.79 -7.11
CA TYR A 80 26.73 -5.87 -6.17
C TYR A 80 27.35 -7.23 -6.56
N GLY A 81 27.83 -7.37 -7.79
CA GLY A 81 28.50 -8.56 -8.33
C GLY A 81 27.67 -9.34 -9.36
N ASP A 82 28.35 -9.90 -10.36
CA ASP A 82 27.73 -10.65 -11.49
C ASP A 82 27.04 -11.96 -11.11
N LYS A 83 27.32 -12.45 -9.89
CA LYS A 83 26.71 -13.66 -9.31
C LYS A 83 25.41 -13.37 -8.57
N GLU A 84 25.01 -12.11 -8.48
CA GLU A 84 23.76 -11.72 -7.85
C GLU A 84 22.61 -11.76 -8.86
N MET A 85 21.39 -11.88 -8.35
CA MET A 85 20.18 -11.81 -9.17
C MET A 85 19.60 -10.42 -9.04
N ILE A 86 18.88 -9.98 -10.06
CA ILE A 86 18.14 -8.73 -10.00
C ILE A 86 17.05 -8.86 -8.93
N PRO A 87 16.98 -7.96 -7.94
CA PRO A 87 16.10 -8.08 -6.78
C PRO A 87 14.69 -7.54 -7.07
N VAL A 88 14.23 -7.68 -8.31
CA VAL A 88 12.91 -7.24 -8.79
C VAL A 88 12.31 -8.36 -9.61
N ALA A 89 11.15 -8.82 -9.19
CA ALA A 89 10.40 -9.89 -9.84
C ALA A 89 9.31 -9.34 -10.78
N ALA A 90 8.75 -10.22 -11.61
CA ALA A 90 7.65 -9.86 -12.50
C ALA A 90 6.40 -9.39 -11.73
N ASN A 91 6.11 -10.00 -10.57
CA ASN A 91 4.99 -9.58 -9.72
C ASN A 91 5.18 -8.18 -9.13
N ASP A 92 6.43 -7.74 -8.87
CA ASP A 92 6.71 -6.37 -8.38
C ASP A 92 6.37 -5.33 -9.44
N VAL A 93 6.76 -5.60 -10.69
CA VAL A 93 6.45 -4.78 -11.86
C VAL A 93 4.93 -4.74 -12.09
N ALA A 94 4.29 -5.91 -12.13
CA ALA A 94 2.84 -6.01 -12.30
C ALA A 94 2.08 -5.25 -11.21
N PHE A 95 2.47 -5.44 -9.95
CA PHE A 95 1.85 -4.76 -8.81
C PHE A 95 2.00 -3.25 -8.89
N SER A 96 3.21 -2.75 -9.13
CA SER A 96 3.48 -1.31 -9.13
C SER A 96 2.78 -0.59 -10.29
N ILE A 97 2.73 -1.18 -11.48
CA ILE A 97 1.93 -0.66 -12.60
C ILE A 97 0.44 -0.67 -12.24
N HIS A 98 -0.07 -1.79 -11.74
CA HIS A 98 -1.47 -1.93 -11.34
C HIS A 98 -1.86 -0.87 -10.30
N ALA A 99 -1.04 -0.67 -9.27
CA ALA A 99 -1.29 0.30 -8.21
C ALA A 99 -1.33 1.75 -8.74
N VAL A 100 -0.45 2.11 -9.68
CA VAL A 100 -0.50 3.43 -10.35
C VAL A 100 -1.81 3.57 -11.13
N VAL A 101 -2.19 2.58 -11.93
CA VAL A 101 -3.44 2.60 -12.70
C VAL A 101 -4.66 2.73 -11.78
N MET A 102 -4.75 1.92 -10.73
CA MET A 102 -5.87 1.97 -9.80
C MET A 102 -5.94 3.31 -9.06
N THR A 103 -4.80 3.88 -8.69
CA THR A 103 -4.76 5.19 -8.02
C THR A 103 -5.11 6.32 -8.99
N ALA A 104 -4.70 6.24 -10.25
CA ALA A 104 -5.10 7.18 -11.29
C ALA A 104 -6.61 7.10 -11.57
N LEU A 105 -7.21 5.90 -11.55
CA LEU A 105 -8.66 5.73 -11.63
C LEU A 105 -9.38 6.38 -10.45
N LEU A 106 -8.85 6.26 -9.22
CA LEU A 106 -9.39 6.96 -8.06
C LEU A 106 -9.29 8.49 -8.21
N LEU A 107 -8.17 9.01 -8.72
CA LEU A 107 -8.06 10.45 -9.02
C LEU A 107 -9.07 10.88 -10.07
N PHE A 108 -9.23 10.10 -11.13
CA PHE A 108 -10.25 10.36 -12.14
C PHE A 108 -11.65 10.42 -11.52
N GLN A 109 -12.01 9.46 -10.65
CA GLN A 109 -13.27 9.49 -9.91
C GLN A 109 -13.43 10.75 -9.05
N ILE A 110 -12.36 11.24 -8.42
CA ILE A 110 -12.37 12.50 -7.65
C ILE A 110 -12.70 13.72 -8.54
N PHE A 111 -12.32 13.69 -9.82
CA PHE A 111 -12.63 14.78 -10.75
C PHE A 111 -14.07 14.75 -11.26
N ILE A 112 -14.67 13.56 -11.42
CA ILE A 112 -15.98 13.41 -12.09
C ILE A 112 -17.17 13.26 -11.14
N TYR A 113 -16.96 12.79 -9.91
CA TYR A 113 -18.04 12.49 -8.97
C TYR A 113 -18.22 13.57 -7.89
N GLU A 114 -19.35 13.51 -7.19
CA GLU A 114 -19.66 14.43 -6.10
C GLU A 114 -18.59 14.33 -4.99
N ARG A 115 -17.98 15.47 -4.67
CA ARG A 115 -16.85 15.58 -3.73
C ARG A 115 -17.14 16.45 -2.50
N GLY A 116 -18.29 17.12 -2.47
CA GLY A 116 -18.60 18.12 -1.45
C GLY A 116 -17.52 19.20 -1.35
N ALA A 117 -17.18 19.58 -0.12
CA ALA A 117 -16.18 20.61 0.17
C ALA A 117 -14.74 20.09 0.29
N GLN A 118 -14.50 18.79 0.11
CA GLN A 118 -13.17 18.19 0.27
C GLN A 118 -12.19 18.70 -0.80
N LYS A 119 -10.96 18.97 -0.37
CA LYS A 119 -9.86 19.44 -1.23
C LYS A 119 -8.56 18.79 -0.79
N VAL A 120 -7.59 18.74 -1.70
CA VAL A 120 -6.22 18.38 -1.33
C VAL A 120 -5.68 19.46 -0.39
N SER A 121 -5.13 19.06 0.75
CA SER A 121 -4.55 19.96 1.72
C SER A 121 -3.27 20.59 1.18
N ARG A 122 -2.97 21.80 1.66
CA ARG A 122 -1.72 22.50 1.31
C ARG A 122 -0.49 21.73 1.76
N ILE A 123 -0.61 20.95 2.83
CA ILE A 123 0.48 20.11 3.35
C ILE A 123 0.75 18.96 2.39
N ALA A 124 -0.28 18.20 2.00
CA ALA A 124 -0.12 17.10 1.04
C ALA A 124 0.40 17.59 -0.32
N ALA A 125 -0.14 18.71 -0.82
CA ALA A 125 0.36 19.34 -2.04
C ALA A 125 1.83 19.78 -1.91
N GLY A 126 2.20 20.38 -0.78
CA GLY A 126 3.57 20.77 -0.48
C GLY A 126 4.53 19.58 -0.45
N ILE A 127 4.15 18.47 0.19
CA ILE A 127 4.94 17.23 0.22
C ILE A 127 5.19 16.73 -1.21
N VAL A 128 4.15 16.65 -2.04
CA VAL A 128 4.29 16.21 -3.44
C VAL A 128 5.23 17.11 -4.23
N VAL A 129 5.07 18.44 -4.13
CA VAL A 129 5.95 19.39 -4.81
C VAL A 129 7.40 19.22 -4.38
N VAL A 130 7.66 19.11 -3.08
CA VAL A 130 9.02 18.92 -2.55
C VAL A 130 9.63 17.62 -3.05
N VAL A 131 8.89 16.51 -2.97
CA VAL A 131 9.36 15.17 -3.39
C VAL A 131 9.70 15.14 -4.87
N TRP A 132 8.82 15.64 -5.75
CA TRP A 132 9.08 15.64 -7.19
C TRP A 132 10.13 16.65 -7.61
N THR A 133 10.24 17.79 -6.93
CA THR A 133 11.35 18.73 -7.15
C THR A 133 12.68 18.09 -6.76
N PHE A 134 12.75 17.42 -5.62
CA PHE A 134 13.93 16.67 -5.21
C PHE A 134 14.31 15.57 -6.22
N ALA A 135 13.33 14.79 -6.68
CA ALA A 135 13.55 13.78 -7.72
C ALA A 135 14.07 14.39 -9.04
N ALA A 136 13.55 15.56 -9.45
CA ALA A 136 14.03 16.29 -10.62
C ALA A 136 15.48 16.76 -10.47
N ILE A 137 15.85 17.29 -9.29
CA ILE A 137 17.25 17.66 -8.98
C ILE A 137 18.15 16.42 -9.09
N CYS A 138 17.76 15.29 -8.47
CA CYS A 138 18.52 14.04 -8.57
C CYS A 138 18.66 13.57 -10.02
N PHE A 139 17.63 13.73 -10.86
CA PHE A 139 17.71 13.40 -12.28
C PHE A 139 18.80 14.20 -12.99
N PHE A 140 18.85 15.52 -12.78
CA PHE A 140 19.90 16.36 -13.39
C PHE A 140 21.30 16.08 -12.84
N ILE A 141 21.42 15.62 -11.59
CA ILE A 141 22.70 15.15 -11.02
C ILE A 141 23.14 13.83 -11.66
N ALA A 142 22.22 12.90 -11.91
CA ALA A 142 22.53 11.60 -12.50
C ALA A 142 22.84 11.67 -14.00
N LEU A 143 22.38 12.72 -14.69
CA LEU A 143 22.46 12.84 -16.15
C LEU A 143 23.91 12.85 -16.70
N PRO A 144 24.88 13.61 -16.16
CA PRO A 144 26.24 13.65 -16.70
C PRO A 144 27.02 12.34 -16.46
N THR A 145 26.80 11.70 -15.32
CA THR A 145 27.49 10.46 -14.92
C THR A 145 26.74 9.19 -15.33
N GLN A 146 25.55 9.35 -15.92
CA GLN A 146 24.63 8.25 -16.27
C GLN A 146 24.33 7.32 -15.08
N SER A 147 24.28 7.86 -13.86
CA SER A 147 24.10 7.08 -12.61
C SER A 147 22.63 6.69 -12.38
N TRP A 148 22.06 5.93 -13.32
CA TRP A 148 20.64 5.59 -13.34
C TRP A 148 20.22 4.66 -12.20
N LEU A 149 21.05 3.66 -11.85
CA LEU A 149 20.79 2.80 -10.69
C LEU A 149 20.64 3.63 -9.40
N TRP A 150 21.55 4.58 -9.18
CA TRP A 150 21.47 5.49 -8.03
C TRP A 150 20.17 6.30 -8.05
N LEU A 151 19.81 6.89 -9.20
CA LEU A 151 18.58 7.68 -9.34
C LEU A 151 17.33 6.85 -8.99
N ILE A 152 17.20 5.63 -9.54
CA ILE A 152 16.03 4.81 -9.26
C ILE A 152 16.02 4.33 -7.80
N SER A 153 17.17 4.11 -7.17
CA SER A 153 17.27 3.80 -5.73
C SER A 153 16.81 4.97 -4.86
N ILE A 154 17.00 6.21 -5.29
CA ILE A 154 16.39 7.39 -4.65
C ILE A 154 14.86 7.35 -4.79
N LEU A 155 14.32 7.03 -5.96
CA LEU A 155 12.86 6.89 -6.17
C LEU A 155 12.26 5.75 -5.32
N ASN A 156 13.02 4.66 -5.12
CA ASN A 156 12.65 3.59 -4.21
C ASN A 156 12.70 4.06 -2.73
N SER A 157 13.63 4.95 -2.37
CA SER A 157 13.64 5.54 -1.03
C SER A 157 12.44 6.47 -0.79
N ILE A 158 12.01 7.21 -1.83
CA ILE A 158 10.82 8.07 -1.77
C ILE A 158 9.57 7.26 -1.45
N GLN A 159 9.35 6.09 -2.07
CA GLN A 159 8.13 5.30 -1.81
C GLN A 159 8.04 4.82 -0.35
N VAL A 160 9.19 4.52 0.28
CA VAL A 160 9.28 4.13 1.68
C VAL A 160 8.93 5.32 2.58
N PHE A 161 9.51 6.49 2.31
CA PHE A 161 9.18 7.72 3.02
C PHE A 161 7.67 8.03 2.95
N MET A 162 7.08 7.97 1.76
CA MET A 162 5.65 8.20 1.57
C MET A 162 4.78 7.19 2.33
N THR A 163 5.26 5.96 2.50
CA THR A 163 4.59 4.93 3.29
C THR A 163 4.54 5.29 4.78
N CYS A 164 5.65 5.79 5.35
CA CYS A 164 5.67 6.27 6.73
C CYS A 164 4.71 7.45 6.95
N VAL A 165 4.72 8.42 6.02
CA VAL A 165 3.82 9.59 6.05
C VAL A 165 2.35 9.18 6.08
N LYS A 166 2.00 8.04 5.47
CA LYS A 166 0.63 7.51 5.43
C LYS A 166 0.22 6.82 6.75
N TYR A 167 1.07 5.92 7.27
CA TYR A 167 0.67 5.08 8.40
C TYR A 167 0.70 5.79 9.76
N ILE A 168 1.67 6.67 9.99
CA ILE A 168 1.84 7.35 11.28
C ILE A 168 0.60 8.16 11.69
N PRO A 169 0.01 9.00 10.81
CA PRO A 169 -1.19 9.76 11.17
C PRO A 169 -2.37 8.85 11.50
N GLN A 170 -2.54 7.74 10.78
CA GLN A 170 -3.64 6.81 11.04
C GLN A 170 -3.49 6.12 12.40
N ALA A 171 -2.29 5.66 12.74
CA ALA A 171 -2.02 5.03 14.03
C ALA A 171 -2.29 6.00 15.19
N LYS A 172 -1.87 7.27 15.03
CA LYS A 172 -2.13 8.34 15.99
C LYS A 172 -3.62 8.68 16.09
N LEU A 173 -4.34 8.70 14.97
CA LEU A 173 -5.77 9.00 14.94
C LEU A 173 -6.58 7.95 15.71
N ASN A 174 -6.33 6.67 15.44
CA ASN A 174 -6.96 5.55 16.16
C ASN A 174 -6.66 5.65 17.67
N PHE A 175 -5.41 5.92 18.03
CA PHE A 175 -5.02 6.09 19.43
C PHE A 175 -5.70 7.30 20.10
N THR A 176 -5.94 8.38 19.37
CA THR A 176 -6.58 9.59 19.90
C THR A 176 -8.09 9.40 20.05
N ARG A 177 -8.75 8.79 19.06
CA ARG A 177 -10.19 8.54 19.08
C ARG A 177 -10.59 7.38 19.98
N LYS A 178 -9.64 6.49 20.33
CA LYS A 178 -9.90 5.23 21.06
C LYS A 178 -10.95 4.36 20.35
N SER A 179 -11.01 4.45 19.02
CA SER A 179 -11.94 3.73 18.16
C SER A 179 -11.26 3.48 16.81
N THR A 180 -11.63 2.39 16.17
CA THR A 180 -11.24 2.04 14.79
C THR A 180 -12.42 2.09 13.82
N ASP A 181 -13.54 2.69 14.23
CA ASP A 181 -14.76 2.76 13.43
C ASP A 181 -14.53 3.57 12.15
N GLY A 182 -14.98 3.03 11.02
CA GLY A 182 -14.79 3.61 9.69
C GLY A 182 -13.48 3.23 9.00
N TRP A 183 -12.67 2.36 9.59
CA TRP A 183 -11.48 1.76 8.98
C TRP A 183 -11.73 0.28 8.64
N SER A 184 -11.49 -0.14 7.40
CA SER A 184 -11.63 -1.55 7.01
C SER A 184 -10.47 -2.37 7.56
N ILE A 185 -10.78 -3.26 8.49
CA ILE A 185 -9.82 -4.22 9.02
C ILE A 185 -9.43 -5.26 7.96
N GLU A 186 -10.34 -5.58 7.04
CA GLU A 186 -10.09 -6.50 5.92
C GLU A 186 -8.96 -5.99 5.02
N ASN A 187 -8.95 -4.69 4.71
CA ASN A 187 -7.85 -4.07 3.97
C ASN A 187 -6.52 -4.20 4.72
N THR A 188 -6.54 -4.09 6.05
CA THR A 188 -5.33 -4.23 6.89
C THR A 188 -4.82 -5.67 6.86
N LEU A 189 -5.71 -6.66 6.93
CA LEU A 189 -5.34 -8.08 6.86
C LEU A 189 -4.78 -8.47 5.47
N LEU A 190 -5.32 -7.89 4.41
CA LEU A 190 -4.79 -8.04 3.05
C LEU A 190 -3.42 -7.37 2.91
N ASP A 191 -3.25 -6.16 3.45
CA ASP A 191 -1.95 -5.45 3.45
C ASP A 191 -0.89 -6.24 4.21
N PHE A 192 -1.24 -6.78 5.38
CA PHE A 192 -0.37 -7.65 6.17
C PHE A 192 0.04 -8.91 5.41
N THR A 193 -0.94 -9.60 4.81
CA THR A 193 -0.68 -10.81 4.01
C THR A 193 0.24 -10.49 2.84
N GLY A 194 0.00 -9.38 2.14
CA GLY A 194 0.86 -8.89 1.07
C GLY A 194 2.28 -8.59 1.57
N GLY A 195 2.40 -7.87 2.68
CA GLY A 195 3.68 -7.51 3.29
C GLY A 195 4.51 -8.73 3.71
N VAL A 196 3.88 -9.72 4.37
CA VAL A 196 4.51 -10.98 4.81
C VAL A 196 4.96 -11.81 3.62
N THR A 197 4.10 -12.02 2.62
CA THR A 197 4.45 -12.83 1.45
C THR A 197 5.48 -12.16 0.56
N ASN A 198 5.44 -10.83 0.44
CA ASN A 198 6.47 -10.04 -0.24
C ASN A 198 7.83 -10.12 0.47
N TYR A 199 7.84 -10.12 1.81
CA TYR A 199 9.08 -10.32 2.58
C TYR A 199 9.60 -11.75 2.45
N LEU A 200 8.70 -12.75 2.52
CA LEU A 200 9.03 -14.15 2.33
C LEU A 200 9.64 -14.42 0.96
N GLN A 201 9.13 -13.79 -0.09
CA GLN A 201 9.72 -13.83 -1.43
C GLN A 201 11.21 -13.43 -1.38
N MET A 202 11.55 -12.36 -0.65
CA MET A 202 12.95 -11.92 -0.52
C MET A 202 13.82 -12.89 0.28
N VAL A 203 13.26 -13.50 1.33
CA VAL A 203 13.93 -14.53 2.14
C VAL A 203 14.25 -15.75 1.27
N ILE A 204 13.30 -16.23 0.48
CA ILE A 204 13.47 -17.42 -0.37
C ILE A 204 14.62 -17.23 -1.37
N GLN A 205 14.66 -16.09 -2.06
CA GLN A 205 15.75 -15.78 -2.98
C GLN A 205 17.10 -15.70 -2.24
N SER A 206 17.13 -15.08 -1.06
CA SER A 206 18.38 -14.96 -0.29
C SER A 206 18.91 -16.32 0.17
N ILE A 207 18.01 -17.26 0.50
CA ILE A 207 18.35 -18.65 0.82
C ILE A 207 18.92 -19.36 -0.41
N ASP A 208 18.27 -19.25 -1.58
CA ASP A 208 18.72 -19.90 -2.80
C ASP A 208 20.11 -19.40 -3.25
N GLN A 209 20.36 -18.10 -3.14
CA GLN A 209 21.62 -17.47 -3.54
C GLN A 209 22.71 -17.55 -2.47
N ASN A 210 22.37 -17.97 -1.24
CA ASN A 210 23.24 -17.86 -0.07
C ASN A 210 23.85 -16.43 0.07
N SER A 211 23.05 -15.41 -0.23
CA SER A 211 23.46 -14.01 -0.29
C SER A 211 22.37 -13.09 0.28
N TRP A 212 22.79 -12.05 1.00
CA TRP A 212 21.88 -11.05 1.57
C TRP A 212 21.71 -9.83 0.65
N VAL A 213 22.38 -9.82 -0.52
CA VAL A 213 22.31 -8.71 -1.49
C VAL A 213 20.87 -8.39 -1.87
N ASN A 214 20.00 -9.38 -1.99
CA ASN A 214 18.59 -9.15 -2.30
C ASN A 214 17.92 -8.15 -1.33
N PHE A 215 18.27 -8.16 -0.04
CA PHE A 215 17.69 -7.27 0.96
C PHE A 215 18.14 -5.82 0.84
N TYR A 216 19.43 -5.56 0.57
CA TYR A 216 19.96 -4.20 0.52
C TYR A 216 20.09 -3.65 -0.91
N GLY A 217 20.21 -4.53 -1.91
CA GLY A 217 20.10 -4.22 -3.33
C GLY A 217 18.70 -3.77 -3.74
N ASN A 218 17.67 -4.17 -2.98
CA ASN A 218 16.33 -3.58 -3.02
C ASN A 218 15.86 -3.19 -1.61
N ILE A 219 16.59 -2.28 -0.96
CA ILE A 219 16.29 -1.85 0.40
C ILE A 219 14.86 -1.29 0.56
N GLY A 220 14.30 -0.69 -0.49
CA GLY A 220 12.96 -0.14 -0.38
C GLY A 220 11.86 -1.20 -0.40
N LYS A 221 12.02 -2.33 -1.10
CA LYS A 221 11.11 -3.48 -0.98
C LYS A 221 11.19 -4.08 0.43
N THR A 222 12.41 -4.23 0.97
CA THR A 222 12.64 -4.69 2.36
C THR A 222 11.93 -3.79 3.37
N LEU A 223 12.20 -2.49 3.32
CA LEU A 223 11.62 -1.52 4.26
C LEU A 223 10.12 -1.38 4.08
N LEU A 224 9.61 -1.41 2.85
CA LEU A 224 8.17 -1.40 2.57
C LEU A 224 7.47 -2.56 3.29
N SER A 225 7.96 -3.78 3.13
CA SER A 225 7.40 -4.97 3.79
C SER A 225 7.47 -4.85 5.32
N LEU A 226 8.61 -4.49 5.88
CA LEU A 226 8.79 -4.40 7.34
C LEU A 226 7.91 -3.31 7.97
N ILE A 227 7.85 -2.13 7.34
CA ILE A 227 7.03 -1.02 7.81
C ILE A 227 5.54 -1.39 7.72
N SER A 228 5.11 -2.00 6.61
CA SER A 228 3.73 -2.47 6.47
C SER A 228 3.37 -3.44 7.57
N ILE A 229 4.13 -4.54 7.72
CA ILE A 229 3.92 -5.57 8.74
C ILE A 229 3.82 -4.95 10.14
N PHE A 230 4.74 -4.03 10.49
CA PHE A 230 4.74 -3.36 11.78
C PHE A 230 3.48 -2.53 12.03
N PHE A 231 3.07 -1.71 11.06
CA PHE A 231 1.87 -0.88 11.21
C PHE A 231 0.59 -1.72 11.16
N ASP A 232 0.54 -2.76 10.34
CA ASP A 232 -0.60 -3.66 10.26
C ASP A 232 -0.81 -4.42 11.58
N ILE A 233 0.27 -4.91 12.21
CA ILE A 233 0.22 -5.46 13.58
C ILE A 233 -0.30 -4.41 14.55
N THR A 234 0.19 -3.17 14.46
CA THR A 234 -0.28 -2.08 15.32
C THR A 234 -1.79 -1.84 15.14
N PHE A 235 -2.29 -1.81 13.91
CA PHE A 235 -3.71 -1.62 13.60
C PHE A 235 -4.56 -2.80 14.06
N MET A 236 -4.10 -4.04 13.86
CA MET A 236 -4.75 -5.24 14.36
C MET A 236 -4.84 -5.22 15.89
N CYS A 237 -3.78 -4.84 16.59
CA CYS A 237 -3.80 -4.66 18.05
C CYS A 237 -4.78 -3.55 18.47
N GLN A 238 -4.79 -2.41 17.76
CA GLN A 238 -5.75 -1.34 18.02
C GLN A 238 -7.20 -1.80 17.86
N HIS A 239 -7.50 -2.57 16.80
CA HIS A 239 -8.85 -3.01 16.48
C HIS A 239 -9.35 -4.16 17.36
N TYR A 240 -8.58 -5.25 17.49
CA TYR A 240 -9.02 -6.46 18.18
C TYR A 240 -8.75 -6.46 19.68
N VAL A 241 -7.72 -5.75 20.15
CA VAL A 241 -7.29 -5.82 21.55
C VAL A 241 -7.65 -4.55 22.32
N LEU A 242 -7.30 -3.37 21.80
CA LEU A 242 -7.44 -2.11 22.54
C LEU A 242 -8.82 -1.48 22.41
N TYR A 243 -9.39 -1.48 21.20
CA TYR A 243 -10.66 -0.81 20.88
C TYR A 243 -11.66 -1.77 20.23
N PRO A 244 -11.96 -2.94 20.84
CA PRO A 244 -12.93 -3.87 20.27
C PRO A 244 -14.31 -3.22 20.20
N GLU A 245 -15.01 -3.42 19.07
CA GLU A 245 -16.39 -2.99 18.94
C GLU A 245 -17.23 -3.57 20.10
N LYS A 246 -17.89 -2.70 20.86
CA LYS A 246 -18.86 -3.13 21.87
C LYS A 246 -20.07 -3.73 21.16
N LYS A 247 -20.04 -5.04 20.89
CA LYS A 247 -21.20 -5.83 20.41
C LYS A 247 -22.45 -5.69 21.30
N ALA A 248 -22.32 -5.17 22.52
CA ALA A 248 -23.39 -5.09 23.50
C ALA A 248 -24.49 -4.04 23.24
N SER A 249 -24.28 -3.00 22.42
CA SER A 249 -25.32 -1.96 22.22
C SER A 249 -26.33 -2.25 21.11
N LYS A 250 -25.97 -3.01 20.06
CA LYS A 250 -26.94 -3.35 18.99
C LYS A 250 -27.96 -4.41 19.41
N ALA A 251 -27.60 -5.31 20.32
CA ALA A 251 -28.56 -6.30 20.85
C ALA A 251 -29.61 -5.66 21.79
N LEU A 252 -29.20 -4.67 22.59
CA LEU A 252 -30.09 -3.99 23.55
C LEU A 252 -31.06 -2.99 22.92
N GLU A 253 -30.77 -2.44 21.73
CA GLU A 253 -31.73 -1.60 21.00
C GLU A 253 -32.77 -2.43 20.24
N THR A 254 -32.37 -3.59 19.71
CA THR A 254 -33.31 -4.49 19.01
C THR A 254 -34.33 -5.13 19.96
N ASP A 255 -33.94 -5.41 21.22
CA ASP A 255 -34.86 -5.91 22.27
C ASP A 255 -35.77 -4.84 22.88
N LYS A 256 -35.48 -3.55 22.68
CA LYS A 256 -36.33 -2.44 23.17
C LYS A 256 -37.41 -2.04 22.17
N GLU A 257 -37.13 -2.12 20.87
CA GLU A 257 -38.15 -1.89 19.83
C GLU A 257 -39.17 -3.04 19.72
N SER A 258 -38.82 -4.26 20.15
CA SER A 258 -39.76 -5.41 20.10
C SER A 258 -40.73 -5.49 21.28
N ASN A 259 -40.63 -4.60 22.27
CA ASN A 259 -41.37 -4.66 23.54
C ASN A 259 -42.29 -3.45 23.78
N GLU A 260 -42.64 -2.66 22.76
CA GLU A 260 -43.77 -1.73 22.88
C GLU A 260 -45.10 -2.51 22.82
N PRO A 261 -45.91 -2.55 23.89
CA PRO A 261 -47.22 -3.18 23.83
C PRO A 261 -48.14 -2.31 22.96
N LEU A 262 -48.76 -2.94 21.96
CA LEU A 262 -49.92 -2.38 21.25
C LEU A 262 -51.01 -2.09 22.28
N ILE A 263 -51.13 -0.83 22.69
CA ILE A 263 -52.21 -0.39 23.56
C ILE A 263 -53.51 -0.49 22.76
N ASP A 264 -54.37 -1.37 23.26
CA ASP A 264 -55.72 -1.67 22.86
C ASP A 264 -56.59 -0.39 22.87
N SER A 265 -57.19 -0.05 21.72
CA SER A 265 -58.20 1.01 21.62
C SER A 265 -59.58 0.37 21.83
N SER A 266 -59.94 0.14 23.09
CA SER A 266 -61.33 -0.05 23.50
C SER A 266 -61.92 1.30 23.96
N TYR A 267 -63.20 1.51 23.63
CA TYR A 267 -64.10 2.64 23.95
C TYR A 267 -63.96 3.87 23.02
N GLU A 268 -65.01 4.42 22.39
CA GLU A 268 -66.39 4.60 22.85
C GLU A 268 -67.34 4.85 21.64
N HIS A 269 -68.46 4.12 21.58
CA HIS A 269 -69.63 4.42 20.75
C HIS A 269 -70.62 5.22 21.60
N ILE A 270 -70.89 6.49 21.24
CA ILE A 270 -72.18 7.18 21.39
C ILE A 270 -72.38 8.04 20.14
#